data_AF-A0A2E4RNX4-F1
#
_entry.id   AF-A0A2E4RNX4-F1
#
_cell.length_a   1.000
_cell.length_b   1.000
_cell.length_c   1.000
_cell.angle_alpha   90.00
_cell.angle_beta   90.00
_cell.angle_gamma   90.00
#
_symmetry.space_group_name_H-M   'P 1'
#
loop_
_entity.id
_entity.type
_entity.pdbx_description
1 polymer ?
#
loop_
_entity_poly.entity_id
_entity_poly.type
_entity_poly.pdbx_seq_one_letter_code
_entity_poly.pdbx_strand_id
1 'polypeptide(L)'
;MDANLPVNDDSVQSNELDRSEEEEWRVDLINYFEFAFLSGSEGFAECFIDALASEMHTNYSDLVMIVDFVMNNGASEEVLGGETFGAVEAAVAACDGYVGEEDAPRVRELVKLSGSEGEPASVLIGDEDAGIFYFLENPDPTWGELYFESVGDGPVKVVMSDIFGEDAAKEHGDRVRDTFLTFAQRGSFTLFAFEGGSATSFEAIHTDETVIISASSHAGTDPFVIGDDSFQEVERLKTTNALYLSSLENAGVDGDPELGVYPYPHAGNVYVITDDPDALEHTLFIAWYRDYSEAWGEASSVSSRQGLVDLHGDFVRENLDNIVFVEIPLDYEFADTSHATPIAAARAVELLFQNPEATAQELKQLLLAETVVADITVFDTYFDNSVGSVTDPDAYIDLNEVMSVNVLADR
;
A
#
# COMPACT_ATOMS: atom_id res chain seq x y z
N MET A 1 -19.05 -54.29 9.54
CA MET A 1 -18.89 -53.59 8.25
C MET A 1 -18.46 -52.19 8.64
N ASP A 2 -17.17 -52.04 8.89
CA ASP A 2 -16.56 -50.75 9.21
C ASP A 2 -15.81 -50.32 7.95
N ALA A 3 -16.25 -49.22 7.35
CA ALA A 3 -15.57 -48.58 6.24
C ALA A 3 -14.69 -47.47 6.82
N ASN A 4 -13.37 -47.67 6.77
CA ASN A 4 -12.40 -46.60 6.89
C ASN A 4 -12.60 -45.65 5.70
N LEU A 5 -12.96 -44.40 5.97
CA LEU A 5 -12.75 -43.30 5.03
C LEU A 5 -11.28 -42.84 5.16
N PRO A 6 -10.59 -42.52 4.06
CA PRO A 6 -9.25 -41.95 4.14
C PRO A 6 -9.34 -40.54 4.69
N VAL A 7 -8.42 -40.21 5.59
CA VAL A 7 -8.12 -38.84 6.00
C VAL A 7 -7.46 -38.19 4.79
N ASN A 8 -8.10 -37.21 4.17
CA ASN A 8 -7.43 -36.29 3.27
C ASN A 8 -6.55 -35.41 4.13
N ASP A 9 -5.24 -35.47 3.87
CA ASP A 9 -4.24 -34.66 4.53
C ASP A 9 -4.01 -33.43 3.65
N ASP A 10 -4.83 -32.40 3.85
CA ASP A 10 -4.84 -31.18 3.02
C ASP A 10 -3.49 -30.43 3.05
N SER A 11 -2.65 -30.67 4.07
CA SER A 11 -1.30 -30.10 4.18
C SER A 11 -0.27 -30.65 3.18
N VAL A 12 -0.54 -31.81 2.58
CA VAL A 12 0.31 -32.37 1.53
C VAL A 12 -0.07 -31.78 0.18
N GLN A 13 -1.35 -31.45 -0.03
CA GLN A 13 -1.81 -30.82 -1.27
C GLN A 13 -1.44 -29.34 -1.36
N SER A 14 -1.50 -28.59 -0.26
CA SER A 14 -1.07 -27.18 -0.25
C SER A 14 0.44 -27.06 -0.52
N ASN A 15 1.26 -27.87 0.15
CA ASN A 15 2.72 -27.90 -0.10
C ASN A 15 3.09 -28.37 -1.50
N GLU A 16 2.28 -29.21 -2.16
CA GLU A 16 2.50 -29.61 -3.55
C GLU A 16 2.08 -28.53 -4.54
N LEU A 17 1.06 -27.72 -4.21
CA LEU A 17 0.59 -26.57 -5.00
C LEU A 17 1.58 -25.40 -4.91
N ASP A 18 1.98 -25.00 -3.71
CA ASP A 18 2.96 -23.92 -3.50
C ASP A 18 4.30 -24.25 -4.16
N ARG A 19 4.73 -25.52 -4.09
CA ARG A 19 5.93 -25.99 -4.82
C ARG A 19 5.78 -25.99 -6.33
N SER A 20 4.57 -26.13 -6.85
CA SER A 20 4.32 -26.10 -8.29
C SER A 20 4.26 -24.67 -8.83
N GLU A 21 3.77 -23.72 -8.04
CA GLU A 21 3.72 -22.30 -8.38
C GLU A 21 5.11 -21.66 -8.28
N GLU A 22 5.90 -21.99 -7.26
CA GLU A 22 7.28 -21.50 -7.15
C GLU A 22 8.21 -22.04 -8.25
N GLU A 23 7.97 -23.26 -8.73
CA GLU A 23 8.70 -23.78 -9.89
C GLU A 23 8.28 -23.05 -11.20
N GLU A 24 7.03 -22.58 -11.29
CA GLU A 24 6.57 -21.74 -12.39
C GLU A 24 7.25 -20.37 -12.36
N TRP A 25 7.30 -19.71 -11.19
CA TRP A 25 8.05 -18.47 -10.99
C TRP A 25 9.53 -18.60 -11.33
N ARG A 26 10.17 -19.70 -10.91
CA ARG A 26 11.56 -20.00 -11.26
C ARG A 26 11.75 -20.02 -12.78
N VAL A 27 10.90 -20.77 -13.49
CA VAL A 27 10.96 -20.90 -14.96
C VAL A 27 10.70 -19.56 -15.64
N ASP A 28 9.73 -18.78 -15.17
CA ASP A 28 9.40 -17.48 -15.73
C ASP A 28 10.54 -16.47 -15.53
N LEU A 29 11.21 -16.47 -14.38
CA LEU A 29 12.39 -15.65 -14.14
C LEU A 29 13.56 -16.02 -15.04
N ILE A 30 13.82 -17.31 -15.23
CA ILE A 30 14.87 -17.78 -16.15
C ILE A 30 14.56 -17.31 -17.58
N ASN A 31 13.32 -17.50 -18.04
CA ASN A 31 12.88 -17.07 -19.37
C ASN A 31 12.97 -15.55 -19.53
N TYR A 32 12.58 -14.80 -18.50
CA TYR A 32 12.65 -13.35 -18.48
C TYR A 32 14.10 -12.88 -18.59
N PHE A 33 14.99 -13.46 -17.78
CA PHE A 33 16.41 -13.16 -17.78
C PHE A 33 17.07 -13.44 -19.14
N GLU A 34 16.79 -14.61 -19.72
CA GLU A 34 17.29 -14.95 -21.05
C GLU A 34 16.75 -14.02 -22.14
N PHE A 35 15.47 -13.66 -22.06
CA PHE A 35 14.84 -12.84 -23.08
C PHE A 35 15.30 -11.38 -23.03
N ALA A 36 15.34 -10.79 -21.84
CA ALA A 36 15.60 -9.37 -21.65
C ALA A 36 17.07 -9.02 -21.43
N PHE A 37 17.90 -9.95 -20.91
CA PHE A 37 19.30 -9.65 -20.57
C PHE A 37 20.34 -10.38 -21.43
N LEU A 38 20.34 -11.72 -21.41
CA LEU A 38 21.39 -12.55 -22.02
C LEU A 38 20.82 -13.78 -22.77
N SER A 39 20.39 -13.55 -24.01
CA SER A 39 19.80 -14.63 -24.83
C SER A 39 20.79 -15.73 -25.16
N GLY A 40 20.44 -16.99 -24.84
CA GLY A 40 21.26 -18.16 -25.08
C GLY A 40 22.23 -18.50 -23.94
N SER A 41 22.02 -17.90 -22.76
CA SER A 41 22.79 -18.12 -21.54
C SER A 41 21.95 -18.80 -20.44
N GLU A 42 21.05 -19.72 -20.81
CA GLU A 42 20.14 -20.46 -19.92
C GLU A 42 20.85 -21.01 -18.68
N GLY A 43 22.05 -21.60 -18.86
CA GLY A 43 22.82 -22.14 -17.74
C GLY A 43 23.34 -21.09 -16.75
N PHE A 44 23.57 -19.85 -17.19
CA PHE A 44 23.89 -18.75 -16.28
C PHE A 44 22.63 -18.21 -15.61
N ALA A 45 21.54 -18.03 -16.35
CA ALA A 45 20.26 -17.57 -15.81
C ALA A 45 19.74 -18.52 -14.72
N GLU A 46 19.71 -19.83 -14.99
CA GLU A 46 19.36 -20.86 -14.01
C GLU A 46 20.23 -20.76 -12.74
N CYS A 47 21.55 -20.73 -12.92
CA CYS A 47 22.48 -20.66 -11.80
C CYS A 47 22.27 -19.37 -10.98
N PHE A 48 22.14 -18.23 -11.65
CA PHE A 48 22.04 -16.92 -11.00
C PHE A 48 20.75 -16.81 -10.18
N ILE A 49 19.60 -17.19 -10.75
CA ILE A 49 18.31 -17.16 -10.05
C ILE A 49 18.32 -18.09 -8.84
N ASP A 50 18.84 -19.32 -9.00
CA ASP A 50 18.92 -20.28 -7.89
C ASP A 50 19.90 -19.83 -6.79
N ALA A 51 21.05 -19.26 -7.18
CA ALA A 51 22.03 -18.75 -6.24
C ALA A 51 21.50 -17.51 -5.50
N LEU A 52 20.83 -16.59 -6.19
CA LEU A 52 20.26 -15.40 -5.60
C LEU A 52 19.15 -15.73 -4.59
N ALA A 53 18.24 -16.66 -4.94
CA ALA A 53 17.22 -17.16 -4.01
C ALA A 53 17.86 -17.74 -2.75
N SER A 54 18.94 -18.50 -2.93
CA SER A 54 19.68 -19.10 -1.82
C SER A 54 20.39 -18.07 -0.94
N GLU A 55 21.03 -17.06 -1.52
CA GLU A 55 21.76 -16.02 -0.77
C GLU A 55 20.81 -15.09 -0.03
N MET A 56 19.66 -14.76 -0.63
CA MET A 56 18.62 -13.92 -0.03
C MET A 56 17.67 -14.68 0.90
N HIS A 57 17.75 -16.01 0.91
CA HIS A 57 16.85 -16.88 1.69
C HIS A 57 15.35 -16.64 1.38
N THR A 58 15.01 -16.38 0.12
CA THR A 58 13.67 -15.99 -0.33
C THR A 58 13.13 -16.92 -1.43
N ASN A 59 11.83 -16.84 -1.70
CA ASN A 59 11.16 -17.57 -2.78
C ASN A 59 11.43 -16.92 -4.15
N TYR A 60 11.13 -17.64 -5.25
CA TYR A 60 11.37 -17.13 -6.59
C TYR A 60 10.42 -15.98 -6.95
N SER A 61 9.17 -16.04 -6.49
CA SER A 61 8.19 -14.95 -6.66
C SER A 61 8.71 -13.59 -6.15
N ASP A 62 9.41 -13.58 -5.02
CA ASP A 62 9.96 -12.35 -4.42
C ASP A 62 11.18 -11.79 -5.17
N LEU A 63 11.86 -12.62 -5.96
CA LEU A 63 13.05 -12.19 -6.71
C LEU A 63 12.72 -11.35 -7.94
N VAL A 64 11.46 -11.32 -8.40
CA VAL A 64 11.07 -10.67 -9.66
C VAL A 64 11.55 -9.23 -9.74
N MET A 65 11.30 -8.45 -8.70
CA MET A 65 11.70 -7.04 -8.65
C MET A 65 13.21 -6.88 -8.66
N ILE A 66 13.94 -7.70 -7.91
CA ILE A 66 15.39 -7.61 -7.78
C ILE A 66 16.08 -8.00 -9.07
N VAL A 67 15.63 -9.10 -9.69
CA VAL A 67 16.17 -9.60 -10.96
C VAL A 67 15.92 -8.59 -12.08
N ASP A 68 14.70 -8.06 -12.19
CA ASP A 68 14.37 -7.03 -13.17
C ASP A 68 15.21 -5.78 -12.99
N PHE A 69 15.28 -5.28 -11.75
CA PHE A 69 16.06 -4.13 -11.39
C PHE A 69 17.52 -4.30 -11.80
N VAL A 70 18.13 -5.41 -11.41
CA VAL A 70 19.55 -5.70 -11.59
C VAL A 70 19.88 -5.88 -13.07
N MET A 71 18.98 -6.44 -13.87
CA MET A 71 19.12 -6.55 -15.32
C MET A 71 19.08 -5.20 -16.05
N ASN A 72 18.20 -4.30 -15.61
CA ASN A 72 17.98 -3.02 -16.28
C ASN A 72 18.95 -1.92 -15.82
N ASN A 73 19.35 -1.94 -14.55
CA ASN A 73 20.11 -0.85 -13.93
C ASN A 73 21.55 -1.26 -13.56
N GLY A 74 21.80 -2.57 -13.42
CA GLY A 74 22.99 -3.11 -12.78
C GLY A 74 22.90 -3.03 -11.25
N ALA A 75 23.80 -3.74 -10.58
CA ALA A 75 23.91 -3.82 -9.14
C ALA A 75 25.09 -2.99 -8.64
N SER A 76 24.87 -2.19 -7.59
CA SER A 76 25.92 -1.56 -6.80
C SER A 76 25.45 -1.44 -5.35
N GLU A 77 26.39 -1.34 -4.41
CA GLU A 77 26.09 -1.14 -2.99
C GLU A 77 25.29 0.16 -2.73
N GLU A 78 25.52 1.20 -3.54
CA GLU A 78 24.80 2.48 -3.47
C GLU A 78 23.33 2.36 -3.87
N VAL A 79 23.03 1.39 -4.74
CA VAL A 79 21.75 1.27 -5.44
C VAL A 79 20.85 0.22 -4.79
N LEU A 80 21.43 -0.91 -4.37
CA LEU A 80 20.69 -2.04 -3.81
C LEU A 80 20.79 -2.14 -2.28
N GLY A 81 21.57 -1.26 -1.63
CA GLY A 81 21.93 -1.49 -0.23
C GLY A 81 22.96 -2.62 -0.07
N GLY A 82 23.50 -2.76 1.13
CA GLY A 82 24.68 -3.61 1.38
C GLY A 82 24.39 -5.11 1.31
N GLU A 83 23.22 -5.53 1.80
CA GLU A 83 22.85 -6.94 1.88
C GLU A 83 22.45 -7.48 0.51
N THR A 84 21.49 -6.83 -0.16
CA THR A 84 21.04 -7.23 -1.49
C THR A 84 22.18 -7.15 -2.52
N PHE A 85 23.03 -6.11 -2.46
CA PHE A 85 24.23 -6.06 -3.31
C PHE A 85 25.18 -7.23 -3.04
N GLY A 86 25.41 -7.58 -1.78
CA GLY A 86 26.24 -8.71 -1.39
C GLY A 86 25.70 -10.05 -1.92
N ALA A 87 24.39 -10.25 -1.87
CA ALA A 87 23.72 -11.44 -2.42
C ALA A 87 23.87 -11.52 -3.94
N VAL A 88 23.68 -10.40 -4.65
CA VAL A 88 23.87 -10.34 -6.11
C VAL A 88 25.34 -10.59 -6.50
N GLU A 89 26.29 -9.98 -5.80
CA GLU A 89 27.73 -10.20 -6.04
C GLU A 89 28.11 -11.68 -5.83
N ALA A 90 27.61 -12.29 -4.75
CA ALA A 90 27.83 -13.71 -4.45
C ALA A 90 27.21 -14.63 -5.51
N ALA A 91 25.98 -14.35 -5.94
CA ALA A 91 25.28 -15.12 -6.97
C ALA A 91 26.00 -15.05 -8.32
N VAL A 92 26.43 -13.86 -8.76
CA VAL A 92 27.22 -13.70 -9.99
C VAL A 92 28.53 -14.49 -9.90
N ALA A 93 29.27 -14.35 -8.79
CA ALA A 93 30.55 -15.04 -8.59
C ALA A 93 30.41 -16.57 -8.54
N ALA A 94 29.31 -17.09 -7.99
CA ALA A 94 29.01 -18.52 -7.98
C ALA A 94 28.77 -19.07 -9.40
N CYS A 95 28.29 -18.22 -10.31
CA CYS A 95 27.83 -18.59 -11.65
C CYS A 95 28.80 -18.24 -12.78
N ASP A 96 29.95 -17.64 -12.49
CA ASP A 96 31.03 -17.30 -13.44
C ASP A 96 31.39 -18.45 -14.40
N GLY A 97 31.27 -19.70 -13.96
CA GLY A 97 31.57 -20.89 -14.76
C GLY A 97 30.61 -21.17 -15.92
N TYR A 98 29.44 -20.52 -15.94
CA TYR A 98 28.40 -20.65 -16.96
C TYR A 98 28.41 -19.51 -17.99
N VAL A 99 29.29 -18.52 -17.81
CA VAL A 99 29.35 -17.33 -18.65
C VAL A 99 30.29 -17.55 -19.84
N GLY A 100 29.77 -17.39 -21.06
CA GLY A 100 30.57 -17.42 -22.28
C GLY A 100 31.53 -16.22 -22.38
N GLU A 101 32.61 -16.35 -23.16
CA GLU A 101 33.56 -15.23 -23.36
C GLU A 101 32.88 -13.97 -23.95
N GLU A 102 31.82 -14.16 -24.75
CA GLU A 102 31.03 -13.07 -25.36
C GLU A 102 30.14 -12.34 -24.34
N ASP A 103 29.63 -13.06 -23.33
CA ASP A 103 28.69 -12.56 -22.32
C ASP A 103 29.37 -12.05 -21.05
N ALA A 104 30.63 -12.45 -20.82
CA ALA A 104 31.43 -12.07 -19.65
C ALA A 104 31.60 -10.55 -19.42
N PRO A 105 31.60 -9.67 -20.44
CA PRO A 105 31.55 -8.22 -20.22
C PRO A 105 30.20 -7.76 -19.67
N ARG A 106 29.10 -8.32 -20.18
CA ARG A 106 27.73 -7.93 -19.80
C ARG A 106 27.36 -8.43 -18.41
N VAL A 107 27.79 -9.65 -18.05
CA VAL A 107 27.71 -10.15 -16.66
C VAL A 107 28.58 -9.36 -15.69
N ARG A 108 29.66 -8.73 -16.17
CA ARG A 108 30.44 -7.79 -15.33
C ARG A 108 29.78 -6.43 -15.19
N GLU A 109 28.98 -5.99 -16.15
CA GLU A 109 28.18 -4.77 -16.04
C GLU A 109 26.98 -4.93 -15.09
N LEU A 110 26.55 -6.18 -14.88
CA LEU A 110 25.59 -6.58 -13.85
C LEU A 110 26.03 -6.18 -12.45
N VAL A 111 27.34 -6.15 -12.16
CA VAL A 111 27.91 -5.69 -10.89
C VAL A 111 28.80 -4.47 -11.19
N LYS A 112 28.20 -3.27 -11.15
CA LYS A 112 28.94 -2.02 -11.35
C LYS A 112 29.83 -1.78 -10.14
N LEU A 113 31.15 -1.93 -10.34
CA LEU A 113 32.14 -1.38 -9.42
C LEU A 113 31.86 0.11 -9.25
N SER A 114 31.49 0.51 -8.04
CA SER A 114 31.18 1.89 -7.65
C SER A 114 32.17 2.88 -8.28
N GLY A 115 31.75 3.57 -9.35
CA GLY A 115 32.59 4.52 -10.07
C GLY A 115 32.40 4.69 -11.58
N SER A 116 31.31 4.22 -12.21
CA SER A 116 31.01 4.61 -13.60
C SER A 116 29.89 5.64 -13.66
N GLU A 117 30.27 6.91 -13.86
CA GLU A 117 29.37 8.01 -14.22
C GLU A 117 28.57 7.67 -15.50
N GLY A 118 27.24 7.88 -15.51
CA GLY A 118 26.56 8.15 -16.77
C GLY A 118 25.07 7.84 -16.92
N GLU A 119 24.44 7.05 -16.06
CA GLU A 119 22.98 6.79 -16.10
C GLU A 119 22.39 7.05 -14.72
N PRO A 120 21.19 7.66 -14.60
CA PRO A 120 20.56 7.84 -13.30
C PRO A 120 20.24 6.45 -12.77
N ALA A 121 20.99 6.01 -11.77
CA ALA A 121 20.76 4.73 -11.15
C ALA A 121 19.50 4.86 -10.29
N SER A 122 18.60 3.89 -10.41
CA SER A 122 17.49 3.75 -9.48
C SER A 122 18.04 3.56 -8.05
N VAL A 123 17.31 3.99 -7.02
CA VAL A 123 17.79 4.02 -5.63
C VAL A 123 16.84 3.20 -4.75
N LEU A 124 17.37 2.32 -3.91
CA LEU A 124 16.62 1.64 -2.86
C LEU A 124 16.26 2.62 -1.74
N ILE A 125 14.98 2.68 -1.41
CA ILE A 125 14.42 3.49 -0.32
C ILE A 125 13.68 2.54 0.62
N GLY A 126 14.11 2.45 1.87
CA GLY A 126 13.43 1.59 2.84
C GLY A 126 14.28 1.00 3.95
N ASP A 127 13.72 -0.02 4.58
CA ASP A 127 14.32 -0.88 5.58
C ASP A 127 14.24 -2.34 5.08
N GLU A 128 15.36 -2.82 4.51
CA GLU A 128 15.50 -4.19 3.98
C GLU A 128 15.30 -5.25 5.07
N ASP A 129 15.84 -5.02 6.28
CA ASP A 129 15.72 -5.95 7.42
C ASP A 129 14.26 -6.14 7.82
N ALA A 130 13.45 -5.10 7.68
CA ALA A 130 12.01 -5.14 7.94
C ALA A 130 11.19 -5.69 6.76
N GLY A 131 11.79 -5.88 5.58
CA GLY A 131 11.07 -6.20 4.35
C GLY A 131 10.15 -5.07 3.88
N ILE A 132 10.50 -3.80 4.18
CA ILE A 132 9.72 -2.61 3.82
C ILE A 132 10.60 -1.66 3.00
N PHE A 133 10.67 -1.85 1.68
CA PHE A 133 11.51 -1.06 0.78
C PHE A 133 11.00 -1.07 -0.66
N TYR A 134 11.31 -0.03 -1.43
CA TYR A 134 11.01 0.04 -2.86
C TYR A 134 12.16 0.69 -3.64
N PHE A 135 12.12 0.58 -4.96
CA PHE A 135 13.12 1.17 -5.85
C PHE A 135 12.56 2.39 -6.57
N LEU A 136 13.23 3.53 -6.44
CA LEU A 136 12.86 4.73 -7.18
C LEU A 136 13.72 4.85 -8.43
N GLU A 137 13.11 4.80 -9.61
CA GLU A 137 13.80 5.00 -10.88
C GLU A 137 14.05 6.48 -11.17
N ASN A 138 15.26 6.80 -11.63
CA ASN A 138 15.66 8.15 -12.07
C ASN A 138 15.26 9.26 -11.07
N PRO A 139 15.73 9.23 -9.81
CA PRO A 139 15.41 10.29 -8.85
C PRO A 139 15.88 11.65 -9.41
N ASP A 140 14.93 12.54 -9.69
CA ASP A 140 15.24 13.86 -10.22
C ASP A 140 15.70 14.74 -9.06
N PRO A 141 16.97 15.19 -9.04
CA PRO A 141 17.51 15.99 -7.93
C PRO A 141 16.85 17.37 -7.80
N THR A 142 15.94 17.74 -8.71
CA THR A 142 15.11 18.94 -8.59
C THR A 142 13.84 18.75 -7.74
N TRP A 143 13.48 17.52 -7.37
CA TRP A 143 12.29 17.17 -6.57
C TRP A 143 12.56 17.08 -5.06
N GLY A 144 13.78 17.42 -4.61
CA GLY A 144 14.15 17.43 -3.19
C GLY A 144 14.97 16.22 -2.73
N GLU A 145 15.14 16.09 -1.41
CA GLU A 145 15.72 14.89 -0.79
C GLU A 145 14.62 13.83 -0.63
N LEU A 146 14.91 12.59 -1.03
CA LEU A 146 13.99 11.47 -0.86
C LEU A 146 13.61 11.30 0.60
N TYR A 147 12.32 11.31 0.90
CA TYR A 147 11.84 11.15 2.27
C TYR A 147 11.52 9.69 2.60
N PHE A 148 12.23 9.17 3.60
CA PHE A 148 11.92 7.93 4.29
C PHE A 148 12.24 8.07 5.77
N GLU A 149 11.31 7.62 6.62
CA GLU A 149 11.38 7.69 8.06
C GLU A 149 10.91 6.36 8.68
N SER A 150 11.62 5.90 9.72
CA SER A 150 11.17 4.81 10.57
C SER A 150 11.01 5.31 12.02
N VAL A 151 9.83 5.10 12.60
CA VAL A 151 9.48 5.53 13.98
C VAL A 151 8.95 4.38 14.81
N GLY A 152 9.60 4.14 15.93
CA GLY A 152 9.25 3.06 16.85
C GLY A 152 10.17 1.85 16.70
N ASP A 153 9.93 0.85 17.55
CA ASP A 153 10.68 -0.41 17.61
C ASP A 153 9.75 -1.58 18.00
N GLY A 154 8.45 -1.40 17.80
CA GLY A 154 7.43 -2.39 18.11
C GLY A 154 7.24 -3.41 16.97
N PRO A 155 6.58 -4.55 17.26
CA PRO A 155 6.50 -5.67 16.33
C PRO A 155 5.49 -5.47 15.20
N VAL A 156 4.51 -4.58 15.33
CA VAL A 156 3.52 -4.34 14.28
C VAL A 156 4.07 -3.36 13.24
N LYS A 157 4.18 -3.78 11.99
CA LYS A 157 4.62 -2.93 10.89
C LYS A 157 3.45 -2.10 10.37
N VAL A 158 3.66 -0.78 10.27
CA VAL A 158 2.69 0.16 9.67
C VAL A 158 3.38 0.91 8.55
N VAL A 159 2.79 0.89 7.37
CA VAL A 159 3.24 1.67 6.22
C VAL A 159 2.33 2.86 6.04
N MET A 160 2.92 4.05 5.91
CA MET A 160 2.21 5.30 5.66
C MET A 160 2.86 6.05 4.51
N SER A 161 2.16 6.09 3.38
CA SER A 161 2.52 6.94 2.26
C SER A 161 1.81 8.30 2.33
N ASP A 162 1.94 9.12 1.30
CA ASP A 162 1.36 10.46 1.19
C ASP A 162 1.97 11.48 2.16
N ILE A 163 3.23 11.25 2.55
CA ILE A 163 4.01 12.25 3.27
C ILE A 163 4.81 13.08 2.27
N PHE A 164 4.40 14.34 2.08
CA PHE A 164 5.12 15.29 1.23
C PHE A 164 6.34 15.87 1.97
N GLY A 165 7.47 15.97 1.26
CA GLY A 165 8.76 16.41 1.81
C GLY A 165 9.22 17.83 1.46
N GLU A 166 8.37 18.74 0.93
CA GLU A 166 8.81 20.11 0.56
C GLU A 166 7.94 21.26 1.11
N ASP A 167 8.19 21.69 2.35
CA ASP A 167 8.53 23.03 2.83
C ASP A 167 8.36 23.14 4.36
N ALA A 168 9.06 24.12 4.97
CA ALA A 168 9.19 24.32 6.42
C ALA A 168 7.91 24.60 7.25
N ALA A 169 6.72 24.35 6.71
CA ALA A 169 5.44 24.41 7.41
C ALA A 169 4.82 23.01 7.41
N LYS A 170 4.64 22.37 8.60
CA LYS A 170 4.06 21.02 8.75
C LYS A 170 3.05 20.69 7.65
N GLU A 171 3.50 19.92 6.65
CA GLU A 171 2.71 19.57 5.49
C GLU A 171 1.57 18.63 5.89
N HIS A 172 0.61 18.38 5.00
CA HIS A 172 -0.53 17.49 5.28
C HIS A 172 -0.05 16.14 5.84
N GLY A 173 0.96 15.53 5.22
CA GLY A 173 1.55 14.26 5.67
C GLY A 173 2.11 14.26 7.09
N ASP A 174 2.79 15.34 7.51
CA ASP A 174 3.26 15.49 8.90
C ASP A 174 2.09 15.42 9.89
N ARG A 175 0.95 16.01 9.55
CA ARG A 175 -0.24 16.01 10.42
C ARG A 175 -0.91 14.64 10.46
N VAL A 176 -0.97 13.93 9.33
CA VAL A 176 -1.47 12.54 9.26
C VAL A 176 -0.60 11.63 10.12
N ARG A 177 0.73 11.71 9.97
CA ARG A 177 1.69 10.98 10.82
C ARG A 177 1.52 11.32 12.30
N ASP A 178 1.51 12.62 12.65
CA ASP A 178 1.38 13.07 14.03
C ASP A 178 0.05 12.62 14.65
N THR A 179 -1.01 12.50 13.83
CA THR A 179 -2.30 11.91 14.25
C THR A 179 -2.09 10.46 14.64
N PHE A 180 -1.51 9.63 13.78
CA PHE A 180 -1.24 8.23 14.11
C PHE A 180 -0.41 8.11 15.41
N LEU A 181 0.65 8.90 15.54
CA LEU A 181 1.51 8.89 16.73
C LEU A 181 0.80 9.38 18.02
N THR A 182 -0.28 10.13 17.89
CA THR A 182 -1.10 10.59 19.02
C THR A 182 -1.99 9.47 19.55
N PHE A 183 -2.57 8.66 18.65
CA PHE A 183 -3.52 7.61 19.01
C PHE A 183 -2.87 6.23 19.20
N ALA A 184 -1.76 5.95 18.53
CA ALA A 184 -1.09 4.66 18.62
C ALA A 184 -0.32 4.48 19.94
N GLN A 185 -0.40 3.28 20.53
CA GLN A 185 0.34 2.96 21.74
C GLN A 185 1.84 2.83 21.44
N ARG A 186 2.68 3.62 22.12
CA ARG A 186 4.14 3.51 21.97
C ARG A 186 4.64 2.10 22.30
N GLY A 187 5.51 1.58 21.44
CA GLY A 187 6.15 0.25 21.58
C GLY A 187 5.32 -0.91 21.05
N SER A 188 4.11 -0.67 20.50
CA SER A 188 3.35 -1.71 19.80
C SER A 188 3.64 -1.77 18.30
N PHE A 189 4.23 -0.72 17.73
CA PHE A 189 4.45 -0.59 16.29
C PHE A 189 5.85 -0.11 15.91
N THR A 190 6.20 -0.35 14.65
CA THR A 190 7.22 0.36 13.88
C THR A 190 6.52 0.96 12.65
N LEU A 191 6.58 2.29 12.52
CA LEU A 191 5.97 3.04 11.42
C LEU A 191 7.03 3.33 10.37
N PHE A 192 6.76 2.96 9.12
CA PHE A 192 7.56 3.26 7.94
C PHE A 192 6.81 4.31 7.12
N ALA A 193 7.40 5.48 6.98
CA ALA A 193 6.76 6.63 6.39
C ALA A 193 7.60 7.18 5.23
N PHE A 194 6.98 7.39 4.07
CA PHE A 194 7.70 7.82 2.86
C PHE A 194 6.82 8.61 1.88
N GLU A 195 7.47 9.25 0.92
CA GLU A 195 6.83 9.89 -0.22
C GLU A 195 6.22 8.87 -1.19
N GLY A 196 5.02 9.14 -1.68
CA GLY A 196 4.33 8.29 -2.66
C GLY A 196 2.85 8.08 -2.33
N GLY A 197 2.17 7.25 -3.10
CA GLY A 197 0.77 6.86 -2.85
C GLY A 197 0.64 5.39 -2.42
N SER A 198 -0.58 4.88 -2.45
CA SER A 198 -0.91 3.47 -2.20
C SER A 198 -0.14 2.51 -3.11
N ALA A 199 0.10 2.85 -4.38
CA ALA A 199 0.97 2.06 -5.27
C ALA A 199 2.36 1.81 -4.70
N THR A 200 2.99 2.87 -4.19
CA THR A 200 4.32 2.79 -3.56
C THR A 200 4.23 1.97 -2.28
N SER A 201 3.15 2.10 -1.50
CA SER A 201 2.93 1.28 -0.31
C SER A 201 2.82 -0.21 -0.62
N PHE A 202 2.11 -0.59 -1.69
CA PHE A 202 1.97 -2.00 -2.06
C PHE A 202 3.26 -2.57 -2.63
N GLU A 203 4.00 -1.77 -3.40
CA GLU A 203 5.31 -2.14 -3.90
C GLU A 203 6.34 -2.29 -2.79
N ALA A 204 6.24 -1.49 -1.72
CA ALA A 204 7.24 -1.48 -0.66
C ALA A 204 7.21 -2.73 0.25
N ILE A 205 6.21 -3.61 0.13
CA ILE A 205 6.00 -4.72 1.08
C ILE A 205 6.59 -6.02 0.52
N HIS A 206 7.64 -6.50 1.17
CA HIS A 206 8.38 -7.71 0.83
C HIS A 206 8.49 -8.64 2.05
N THR A 207 7.39 -8.81 2.78
CA THR A 207 7.31 -9.60 4.02
C THR A 207 5.98 -10.35 4.11
N ASP A 208 6.01 -11.58 4.63
CA ASP A 208 4.80 -12.39 4.88
C ASP A 208 4.05 -11.97 6.15
N GLU A 209 4.70 -11.20 7.03
CA GLU A 209 4.06 -10.61 8.22
C GLU A 209 2.87 -9.74 7.85
N THR A 210 1.87 -9.67 8.74
CA THR A 210 0.73 -8.79 8.51
C THR A 210 1.11 -7.32 8.68
N VAL A 211 0.94 -6.54 7.62
CA VAL A 211 1.24 -5.10 7.57
C VAL A 211 -0.06 -4.29 7.58
N ILE A 212 -0.07 -3.15 8.27
CA ILE A 212 -1.17 -2.18 8.17
C ILE A 212 -0.74 -1.06 7.24
N ILE A 213 -1.52 -0.81 6.19
CA ILE A 213 -1.28 0.31 5.27
C ILE A 213 -2.28 1.40 5.60
N SER A 214 -1.78 2.59 5.91
CA SER A 214 -2.56 3.80 6.09
C SER A 214 -2.17 4.76 4.97
N ALA A 215 -2.92 4.78 3.87
CA ALA A 215 -2.67 5.69 2.77
C ALA A 215 -3.90 6.55 2.49
N SER A 216 -3.62 7.82 2.18
CA SER A 216 -4.63 8.78 1.76
C SER A 216 -4.67 8.94 0.25
N SER A 217 -3.56 8.80 -0.48
CA SER A 217 -3.48 9.06 -1.93
C SER A 217 -3.20 7.83 -2.80
N HIS A 218 -3.66 7.89 -4.05
CA HIS A 218 -3.45 6.89 -5.11
C HIS A 218 -2.57 7.45 -6.23
N ALA A 219 -1.87 6.56 -6.95
CA ALA A 219 -1.06 6.92 -8.11
C ALA A 219 -1.96 7.18 -9.33
N GLY A 220 -1.94 8.40 -9.86
CA GLY A 220 -2.68 8.74 -11.08
C GLY A 220 -2.69 10.23 -11.31
N THR A 221 -3.03 10.66 -12.53
CA THR A 221 -3.11 12.10 -12.89
C THR A 221 -4.51 12.57 -13.28
N ASP A 222 -5.45 11.63 -13.50
CA ASP A 222 -6.83 11.93 -13.92
C ASP A 222 -7.85 11.15 -13.08
N PRO A 223 -8.65 11.80 -12.21
CA PRO A 223 -9.67 11.12 -11.39
C PRO A 223 -10.86 10.55 -12.14
N PHE A 224 -11.00 10.87 -13.43
CA PHE A 224 -12.11 10.38 -14.23
C PHE A 224 -11.73 9.16 -15.09
N VAL A 225 -10.48 8.70 -15.00
CA VAL A 225 -9.98 7.58 -15.80
C VAL A 225 -9.40 6.51 -14.89
N ILE A 226 -10.10 5.38 -14.82
CA ILE A 226 -9.52 4.14 -14.30
C ILE A 226 -8.58 3.60 -15.38
N GLY A 227 -7.28 3.71 -15.14
CA GLY A 227 -6.22 3.27 -16.06
C GLY A 227 -5.66 1.89 -15.70
N ASP A 228 -4.73 1.40 -16.52
CA ASP A 228 -4.03 0.13 -16.29
C ASP A 228 -3.22 0.16 -14.99
N ASP A 229 -2.75 1.34 -14.58
CA ASP A 229 -2.09 1.63 -13.30
C ASP A 229 -2.98 1.31 -12.09
N SER A 230 -4.26 1.71 -12.11
CA SER A 230 -5.21 1.38 -11.05
C SER A 230 -5.42 -0.13 -10.90
N PHE A 231 -5.44 -0.88 -12.01
CA PHE A 231 -5.55 -2.35 -11.96
C PHE A 231 -4.26 -3.01 -11.46
N GLN A 232 -3.10 -2.60 -11.96
CA GLN A 232 -1.81 -3.15 -11.53
C GLN A 232 -1.56 -2.92 -10.04
N GLU A 233 -1.94 -1.76 -9.53
CA GLU A 233 -1.87 -1.46 -8.12
C GLU A 233 -2.73 -2.45 -7.29
N VAL A 234 -3.97 -2.70 -7.72
CA VAL A 234 -4.86 -3.65 -7.02
C VAL A 234 -4.35 -5.09 -7.09
N GLU A 235 -3.75 -5.50 -8.21
CA GLU A 235 -3.09 -6.80 -8.29
C GLU A 235 -1.93 -6.92 -7.29
N ARG A 236 -1.14 -5.86 -7.11
CA ARG A 236 -0.06 -5.84 -6.09
C ARG A 236 -0.60 -5.91 -4.66
N LEU A 237 -1.70 -5.23 -4.35
CA LEU A 237 -2.33 -5.36 -3.03
C LEU A 237 -2.64 -6.82 -2.69
N LYS A 238 -3.18 -7.57 -3.65
CA LYS A 238 -3.56 -8.98 -3.48
C LYS A 238 -2.38 -9.92 -3.23
N THR A 239 -1.16 -9.53 -3.61
CA THR A 239 0.05 -10.32 -3.34
C THR A 239 0.65 -10.04 -1.96
N THR A 240 0.07 -9.13 -1.17
CA THR A 240 0.58 -8.76 0.15
C THR A 240 -0.32 -9.29 1.26
N ASN A 241 0.27 -9.63 2.43
CA ASN A 241 -0.49 -9.85 3.65
C ASN A 241 -0.81 -8.52 4.36
N ALA A 242 -1.33 -7.53 3.63
CA ALA A 242 -1.58 -6.20 4.17
C ALA A 242 -3.07 -5.89 4.33
N LEU A 243 -3.43 -5.26 5.46
CA LEU A 243 -4.72 -4.58 5.62
C LEU A 243 -4.58 -3.15 5.09
N TYR A 244 -5.23 -2.87 3.97
CA TYR A 244 -5.30 -1.53 3.41
C TYR A 244 -6.45 -0.72 4.02
N LEU A 245 -6.11 0.29 4.81
CA LEU A 245 -7.04 1.30 5.28
C LEU A 245 -7.03 2.45 4.28
N SER A 246 -8.00 2.41 3.36
CA SER A 246 -8.14 3.35 2.26
C SER A 246 -8.94 4.56 2.72
N SER A 247 -8.31 5.73 2.76
CA SER A 247 -9.01 6.98 3.03
C SER A 247 -10.03 7.26 1.93
N LEU A 248 -11.29 7.52 2.29
CA LEU A 248 -12.30 8.03 1.35
C LEU A 248 -12.17 9.55 1.16
N GLU A 249 -10.94 10.07 1.22
CA GLU A 249 -10.62 11.46 0.87
C GLU A 249 -10.70 11.63 -0.63
N ASN A 250 -11.23 12.75 -1.14
CA ASN A 250 -11.09 13.19 -2.53
C ASN A 250 -11.35 12.09 -3.57
N ALA A 251 -12.20 11.11 -3.24
CA ALA A 251 -12.63 10.09 -4.17
C ALA A 251 -13.81 10.61 -5.04
N GLY A 252 -14.21 11.86 -4.78
CA GLY A 252 -14.91 12.80 -5.64
C GLY A 252 -14.02 13.95 -6.12
N VAL A 253 -14.62 15.08 -6.48
CA VAL A 253 -13.96 16.22 -7.17
C VAL A 253 -13.55 17.33 -6.19
N ASP A 254 -13.62 17.08 -4.89
CA ASP A 254 -13.47 18.10 -3.85
C ASP A 254 -12.04 18.28 -3.34
N GLY A 255 -11.10 18.39 -4.29
CA GLY A 255 -9.78 18.94 -4.00
C GLY A 255 -9.57 20.17 -4.87
N ASP A 256 -9.89 21.35 -4.34
CA ASP A 256 -9.82 22.59 -5.10
C ASP A 256 -8.37 23.11 -5.18
N PRO A 257 -7.67 23.19 -6.34
CA PRO A 257 -6.46 24.00 -6.42
C PRO A 257 -6.78 25.52 -6.38
N GLU A 258 -8.00 25.90 -5.92
CA GLU A 258 -8.92 27.01 -6.25
C GLU A 258 -9.71 26.87 -7.58
N LEU A 259 -9.41 25.79 -8.31
CA LEU A 259 -8.99 25.80 -9.70
C LEU A 259 -9.03 24.39 -10.35
N GLY A 260 -10.08 23.60 -10.08
CA GLY A 260 -10.38 22.35 -10.79
C GLY A 260 -9.54 21.13 -10.44
N VAL A 261 -10.24 19.99 -10.29
CA VAL A 261 -9.74 18.61 -10.31
C VAL A 261 -8.40 18.40 -9.60
N TYR A 262 -8.44 17.89 -8.37
CA TYR A 262 -7.24 17.48 -7.67
C TYR A 262 -6.40 16.58 -8.59
N PRO A 263 -5.12 16.91 -8.85
CA PRO A 263 -4.26 16.13 -9.75
C PRO A 263 -3.92 14.74 -9.19
N TYR A 264 -4.34 14.43 -7.95
CA TYR A 264 -4.18 13.14 -7.31
C TYR A 264 -5.57 12.50 -7.15
N PRO A 265 -5.93 11.52 -8.00
CA PRO A 265 -7.21 10.86 -7.92
C PRO A 265 -7.22 9.85 -6.78
N HIS A 266 -7.75 10.21 -5.62
CA HIS A 266 -7.81 9.31 -4.48
C HIS A 266 -8.84 8.17 -4.66
N ALA A 267 -9.66 8.21 -5.73
CA ALA A 267 -10.75 7.26 -6.03
C ALA A 267 -10.39 6.11 -6.99
N GLY A 268 -9.31 6.22 -7.78
CA GLY A 268 -9.11 5.37 -8.96
C GLY A 268 -9.09 3.87 -8.62
N ASN A 269 -8.29 3.51 -7.63
CA ASN A 269 -8.21 2.16 -7.10
C ASN A 269 -9.47 1.75 -6.30
N VAL A 270 -10.18 2.67 -5.65
CA VAL A 270 -11.38 2.37 -4.84
C VAL A 270 -12.44 1.65 -5.69
N TYR A 271 -12.72 2.16 -6.89
CA TYR A 271 -13.70 1.52 -7.79
C TYR A 271 -13.24 0.14 -8.27
N VAL A 272 -11.94 -0.02 -8.54
CA VAL A 272 -11.37 -1.32 -8.92
C VAL A 272 -11.45 -2.32 -7.76
N ILE A 273 -11.12 -1.88 -6.54
CA ILE A 273 -11.20 -2.70 -5.32
C ILE A 273 -12.65 -3.13 -5.05
N THR A 274 -13.63 -2.24 -5.20
CA THR A 274 -15.04 -2.63 -4.95
C THR A 274 -15.58 -3.64 -5.97
N ASP A 275 -15.02 -3.66 -7.18
CA ASP A 275 -15.38 -4.62 -8.22
C ASP A 275 -14.55 -5.93 -8.15
N ASP A 276 -13.50 -5.99 -7.32
CA ASP A 276 -12.63 -7.15 -7.10
C ASP A 276 -12.80 -7.70 -5.66
N PRO A 277 -13.51 -8.84 -5.48
CA PRO A 277 -13.74 -9.42 -4.16
C PRO A 277 -12.46 -9.75 -3.38
N ASP A 278 -11.39 -10.17 -4.07
CA ASP A 278 -10.15 -10.58 -3.42
C ASP A 278 -9.42 -9.34 -2.88
N ALA A 279 -9.41 -8.25 -3.63
CA ALA A 279 -8.88 -6.97 -3.14
C ALA A 279 -9.74 -6.38 -2.00
N LEU A 280 -11.06 -6.55 -2.09
CA LEU A 280 -11.99 -6.08 -1.07
C LEU A 280 -11.79 -6.82 0.27
N GLU A 281 -11.38 -8.09 0.27
CA GLU A 281 -11.04 -8.83 1.50
C GLU A 281 -9.88 -8.20 2.28
N HIS A 282 -9.01 -7.46 1.61
CA HIS A 282 -7.84 -6.80 2.18
C HIS A 282 -8.05 -5.32 2.47
N THR A 283 -9.23 -4.76 2.16
CA THR A 283 -9.46 -3.30 2.23
C THR A 283 -10.58 -2.93 3.19
N LEU A 284 -10.36 -1.89 3.99
CA LEU A 284 -11.43 -1.13 4.67
C LEU A 284 -11.39 0.32 4.23
N PHE A 285 -12.54 0.84 3.84
CA PHE A 285 -12.70 2.24 3.47
C PHE A 285 -12.99 3.08 4.71
N ILE A 286 -12.24 4.15 4.88
CA ILE A 286 -12.31 4.99 6.07
C ILE A 286 -13.02 6.31 5.76
N ALA A 287 -14.14 6.50 6.44
CA ALA A 287 -14.88 7.75 6.51
C ALA A 287 -14.67 8.39 7.90
N TRP A 288 -15.06 9.65 8.06
CA TRP A 288 -14.96 10.33 9.36
C TRP A 288 -16.33 10.80 9.86
N TYR A 289 -16.48 10.88 11.19
CA TYR A 289 -17.59 11.60 11.80
C TYR A 289 -17.18 12.30 13.10
N ARG A 290 -18.04 13.23 13.52
CA ARG A 290 -17.99 13.89 14.83
C ARG A 290 -19.31 13.67 15.56
N ASP A 291 -19.23 13.31 16.84
CA ASP A 291 -20.39 13.24 17.73
C ASP A 291 -20.53 14.52 18.55
N TYR A 292 -21.54 15.33 18.22
CA TYR A 292 -21.89 16.55 18.94
C TYR A 292 -22.93 16.33 20.04
N SER A 293 -23.25 15.08 20.39
CA SER A 293 -24.34 14.76 21.34
C SER A 293 -24.15 15.43 22.70
N GLU A 294 -22.91 15.47 23.20
CA GLU A 294 -22.58 16.16 24.46
C GLU A 294 -22.68 17.69 24.33
N ALA A 295 -22.30 18.25 23.18
CA ALA A 295 -22.25 19.69 22.95
C ALA A 295 -23.63 20.31 22.66
N TRP A 296 -24.49 19.60 21.92
CA TRP A 296 -25.78 20.12 21.45
C TRP A 296 -26.95 19.70 22.33
N GLY A 297 -26.74 18.73 23.23
CA GLY A 297 -27.74 18.18 24.13
C GLY A 297 -28.82 17.35 23.42
N GLU A 298 -29.43 16.41 24.14
CA GLU A 298 -30.46 15.47 23.63
C GLU A 298 -31.72 16.13 23.03
N ALA A 299 -31.86 17.46 23.10
CA ALA A 299 -33.03 18.21 22.66
C ALA A 299 -32.93 18.76 21.21
N SER A 300 -31.81 18.54 20.51
CA SER A 300 -31.66 18.97 19.12
C SER A 300 -32.55 18.15 18.18
N SER A 301 -33.21 18.82 17.22
CA SER A 301 -33.98 18.16 16.15
C SER A 301 -33.12 17.73 14.96
N VAL A 302 -31.81 17.94 15.04
CA VAL A 302 -30.81 17.58 14.03
C VAL A 302 -29.98 16.43 14.60
N SER A 303 -29.60 15.46 13.77
CA SER A 303 -28.69 14.39 14.19
C SER A 303 -27.46 15.02 14.86
N SER A 304 -27.10 14.53 16.04
CA SER A 304 -25.90 14.99 16.73
C SER A 304 -24.62 14.40 16.11
N ARG A 305 -24.74 13.37 15.27
CA ARG A 305 -23.60 12.78 14.56
C ARG A 305 -23.59 13.26 13.11
N GLN A 306 -22.48 13.89 12.73
CA GLN A 306 -22.26 14.41 11.40
C GLN A 306 -20.94 13.84 10.88
N GLY A 307 -20.95 13.25 9.70
CA GLY A 307 -19.77 12.72 9.05
C GLY A 307 -19.74 13.10 7.59
N LEU A 308 -18.56 13.14 7.00
CA LEU A 308 -18.39 13.46 5.59
C LEU A 308 -17.61 12.36 4.92
N VAL A 309 -18.00 12.11 3.67
CA VAL A 309 -17.33 11.25 2.70
C VAL A 309 -17.19 12.07 1.44
N ASP A 310 -16.06 11.95 0.76
CA ASP A 310 -15.81 12.66 -0.47
C ASP A 310 -15.89 11.64 -1.61
N LEU A 311 -17.11 11.24 -1.97
CA LEU A 311 -17.36 10.11 -2.86
C LEU A 311 -18.65 10.27 -3.65
N HIS A 312 -18.57 10.09 -4.96
CA HIS A 312 -19.71 10.26 -5.83
C HIS A 312 -20.87 9.25 -5.61
N GLY A 313 -22.05 9.74 -5.20
CA GLY A 313 -23.33 9.07 -5.46
C GLY A 313 -23.70 7.93 -4.49
N ASP A 314 -24.18 6.80 -5.03
CA ASP A 314 -24.71 5.69 -4.23
C ASP A 314 -23.61 4.79 -3.61
N PHE A 315 -22.32 5.09 -3.86
CA PHE A 315 -21.16 4.29 -3.44
C PHE A 315 -21.20 3.91 -1.96
N VAL A 316 -21.43 4.91 -1.10
CA VAL A 316 -21.44 4.72 0.36
C VAL A 316 -22.51 3.71 0.74
N ARG A 317 -23.70 3.81 0.13
CA ARG A 317 -24.84 2.93 0.39
C ARG A 317 -24.56 1.51 -0.09
N GLU A 318 -23.87 1.35 -1.21
CA GLU A 318 -23.53 0.06 -1.81
C GLU A 318 -22.40 -0.66 -1.06
N ASN A 319 -21.54 0.09 -0.36
CA ASN A 319 -20.32 -0.42 0.27
C ASN A 319 -20.31 -0.32 1.82
N LEU A 320 -21.45 -0.09 2.47
CA LEU A 320 -21.54 0.09 3.94
C LEU A 320 -20.85 -1.01 4.76
N ASP A 321 -20.86 -2.25 4.28
CA ASP A 321 -20.24 -3.39 4.98
C ASP A 321 -18.70 -3.30 5.00
N ASN A 322 -18.11 -2.46 4.14
CA ASN A 322 -16.67 -2.25 4.03
C ASN A 322 -16.25 -0.81 4.37
N ILE A 323 -17.17 0.03 4.82
CA ILE A 323 -16.91 1.41 5.24
C ILE A 323 -17.00 1.49 6.76
N VAL A 324 -15.99 2.09 7.38
CA VAL A 324 -15.97 2.44 8.80
C VAL A 324 -15.91 3.95 8.94
N PHE A 325 -16.90 4.52 9.63
CA PHE A 325 -16.89 5.91 10.05
C PHE A 325 -16.14 6.03 11.37
N VAL A 326 -14.97 6.66 11.35
CA VAL A 326 -14.12 6.84 12.52
C VAL A 326 -14.44 8.16 13.18
N GLU A 327 -14.61 8.14 14.50
CA GLU A 327 -14.84 9.35 15.27
C GLU A 327 -13.55 10.17 15.37
N ILE A 328 -13.65 11.45 15.03
CA ILE A 328 -12.59 12.41 15.29
C ILE A 328 -12.99 13.24 16.50
N PRO A 329 -12.19 13.27 17.58
CA PRO A 329 -12.53 14.05 18.76
C PRO A 329 -12.72 15.54 18.45
N LEU A 330 -13.69 16.17 19.13
CA LEU A 330 -14.09 17.56 18.88
C LEU A 330 -13.00 18.59 19.21
N ASP A 331 -12.06 18.24 20.08
CA ASP A 331 -10.90 19.07 20.42
C ASP A 331 -9.70 18.85 19.48
N TYR A 332 -9.81 17.94 18.51
CA TYR A 332 -8.85 17.79 17.43
C TYR A 332 -9.07 18.85 16.35
N GLU A 333 -7.97 19.43 15.87
CA GLU A 333 -8.00 20.62 15.00
C GLU A 333 -8.61 20.32 13.62
N PHE A 334 -8.38 19.12 13.08
CA PHE A 334 -8.78 18.71 11.74
C PHE A 334 -9.91 17.67 11.80
N ALA A 335 -10.75 17.63 10.77
CA ALA A 335 -11.72 16.56 10.57
C ALA A 335 -11.92 16.32 9.08
N ASP A 336 -11.22 15.31 8.61
CA ASP A 336 -11.23 14.79 7.25
C ASP A 336 -10.89 13.28 7.32
N THR A 337 -11.02 12.59 6.20
CA THR A 337 -10.77 11.14 6.12
C THR A 337 -9.28 10.80 6.28
N SER A 338 -8.37 11.71 5.92
CA SER A 338 -6.93 11.52 6.06
C SER A 338 -6.42 11.62 7.49
N HIS A 339 -7.17 12.27 8.39
CA HIS A 339 -6.93 12.19 9.84
C HIS A 339 -7.75 11.06 10.51
N ALA A 340 -8.82 10.58 9.89
CA ALA A 340 -9.57 9.42 10.37
C ALA A 340 -8.83 8.08 10.13
N THR A 341 -8.22 7.94 8.97
CA THR A 341 -7.43 6.77 8.54
C THR A 341 -6.31 6.42 9.53
N PRO A 342 -5.43 7.34 9.97
CA PRO A 342 -4.41 7.05 10.96
C PRO A 342 -4.98 6.69 12.35
N ILE A 343 -6.19 7.15 12.71
CA ILE A 343 -6.87 6.73 13.95
C ILE A 343 -7.33 5.27 13.83
N ALA A 344 -7.92 4.88 12.69
CA ALA A 344 -8.24 3.48 12.42
C ALA A 344 -6.97 2.60 12.37
N ALA A 345 -5.87 3.09 11.79
CA ALA A 345 -4.60 2.39 11.77
C ALA A 345 -4.05 2.16 13.18
N ALA A 346 -4.12 3.17 14.06
CA ALA A 346 -3.76 3.02 15.46
C ALA A 346 -4.62 1.96 16.17
N ARG A 347 -5.92 1.88 15.87
CA ARG A 347 -6.80 0.82 16.38
C ARG A 347 -6.41 -0.55 15.85
N ALA A 348 -6.11 -0.67 14.56
CA ALA A 348 -5.65 -1.90 13.93
C ALA A 348 -4.33 -2.39 14.56
N VAL A 349 -3.40 -1.49 14.86
CA VAL A 349 -2.16 -1.80 15.57
C VAL A 349 -2.44 -2.44 16.93
N GLU A 350 -3.37 -1.88 17.72
CA GLU A 350 -3.71 -2.47 19.01
C GLU A 350 -4.26 -3.89 18.88
N LEU A 351 -5.12 -4.12 17.87
CA LEU A 351 -5.73 -5.42 17.61
C LEU A 351 -4.71 -6.44 17.13
N LEU A 352 -3.83 -6.07 16.20
CA LEU A 352 -2.78 -6.96 15.69
C LEU A 352 -1.74 -7.24 16.78
N PHE A 353 -1.37 -6.25 17.59
CA PHE A 353 -0.48 -6.46 18.73
C PHE A 353 -1.06 -7.45 19.77
N GLN A 354 -2.39 -7.49 19.91
CA GLN A 354 -3.09 -8.45 20.77
C GLN A 354 -3.29 -9.82 20.11
N ASN A 355 -3.24 -9.88 18.78
CA ASN A 355 -3.47 -11.06 17.96
C ASN A 355 -2.35 -11.18 16.89
N PRO A 356 -1.09 -11.43 17.27
CA PRO A 356 0.07 -11.26 16.40
C PRO A 356 0.13 -12.21 15.19
N GLU A 357 -0.69 -13.27 15.20
CA GLU A 357 -0.79 -14.24 14.10
C GLU A 357 -1.98 -13.95 13.16
N ALA A 358 -2.73 -12.86 13.41
CA ALA A 358 -3.90 -12.53 12.60
C ALA A 358 -3.46 -12.09 11.21
N THR A 359 -4.02 -12.72 10.17
CA THR A 359 -3.81 -12.27 8.78
C THR A 359 -4.45 -10.91 8.53
N ALA A 360 -4.14 -10.27 7.39
CA ALA A 360 -4.80 -9.02 6.98
C ALA A 360 -6.34 -9.12 6.98
N GLN A 361 -6.87 -10.23 6.47
CA GLN A 361 -8.31 -10.49 6.44
C GLN A 361 -8.90 -10.67 7.84
N GLU A 362 -8.22 -11.41 8.72
CA GLU A 362 -8.63 -11.57 10.10
C GLU A 362 -8.57 -10.24 10.86
N LEU A 363 -7.55 -9.42 10.62
CA LEU A 363 -7.41 -8.08 11.20
C LEU A 363 -8.53 -7.15 10.74
N LYS A 364 -8.93 -7.18 9.46
CA LYS A 364 -10.11 -6.49 8.97
C LYS A 364 -11.36 -6.88 9.76
N GLN A 365 -11.60 -8.17 9.96
CA GLN A 365 -12.76 -8.65 10.72
C GLN A 365 -12.70 -8.26 12.20
N LEU A 366 -11.51 -8.28 12.81
CA LEU A 366 -11.29 -7.80 14.17
C LEU A 366 -11.62 -6.31 14.29
N LEU A 367 -11.21 -5.49 13.31
CA LEU A 367 -11.49 -4.06 13.32
C LEU A 367 -12.98 -3.78 13.13
N LEU A 368 -13.64 -4.47 12.19
CA LEU A 368 -15.09 -4.39 12.00
C LEU A 368 -15.87 -4.80 13.26
N ALA A 369 -15.40 -5.81 14.00
CA ALA A 369 -16.03 -6.26 15.24
C ALA A 369 -15.96 -5.23 16.39
N GLU A 370 -15.04 -4.26 16.33
CA GLU A 370 -14.97 -3.14 17.28
C GLU A 370 -15.98 -2.03 16.97
N THR A 371 -16.62 -2.07 15.79
CA THR A 371 -17.59 -1.05 15.39
C THR A 371 -18.97 -1.28 16.00
N VAL A 372 -19.76 -0.21 16.07
CA VAL A 372 -21.20 -0.28 16.39
C VAL A 372 -22.00 0.37 15.28
N VAL A 373 -23.23 -0.07 15.06
CA VAL A 373 -24.11 0.57 14.08
C VAL A 373 -24.72 1.83 14.69
N ALA A 374 -24.56 2.97 14.04
CA ALA A 374 -25.15 4.25 14.45
C ALA A 374 -25.71 5.02 13.27
N ASP A 375 -26.74 5.83 13.53
CA ASP A 375 -27.28 6.76 12.53
C ASP A 375 -26.40 8.02 12.48
N ILE A 376 -25.86 8.31 11.31
CA ILE A 376 -25.05 9.50 11.01
C ILE A 376 -25.71 10.28 9.89
N THR A 377 -25.71 11.62 10.00
CA THR A 377 -25.95 12.46 8.82
C THR A 377 -24.66 12.51 8.01
N VAL A 378 -24.65 11.78 6.90
CA VAL A 378 -23.54 11.72 5.95
C VAL A 378 -23.71 12.88 4.97
N PHE A 379 -22.71 13.74 4.94
CA PHE A 379 -22.55 14.82 3.97
C PHE A 379 -21.69 14.28 2.83
N ASP A 380 -22.16 14.45 1.61
CA ASP A 380 -21.49 14.06 0.37
C ASP A 380 -21.59 15.23 -0.62
N THR A 381 -20.51 15.46 -1.37
CA THR A 381 -20.41 16.49 -2.40
C THR A 381 -19.83 15.84 -3.66
N TYR A 382 -20.48 16.03 -4.80
CA TYR A 382 -19.96 15.51 -6.08
C TYR A 382 -20.16 16.49 -7.23
N PHE A 383 -19.33 16.33 -8.27
CA PHE A 383 -19.39 17.11 -9.51
C PHE A 383 -20.25 16.41 -10.57
N ASP A 384 -21.24 17.12 -11.12
CA ASP A 384 -22.07 16.68 -12.24
C ASP A 384 -21.72 17.45 -13.53
N ASN A 385 -20.96 16.80 -14.39
CA ASN A 385 -20.54 17.37 -15.69
C ASN A 385 -21.71 17.61 -16.67
N SER A 386 -22.90 17.08 -16.38
CA SER A 386 -24.11 17.34 -17.15
C SER A 386 -24.80 18.65 -16.76
N VAL A 387 -24.51 19.15 -15.54
CA VAL A 387 -25.03 20.41 -15.00
C VAL A 387 -24.15 21.60 -15.41
N GLY A 388 -22.82 21.43 -15.34
CA GLY A 388 -21.87 22.49 -15.69
C GLY A 388 -20.42 22.01 -15.84
N SER A 389 -19.50 22.94 -16.08
CA SER A 389 -18.06 22.66 -16.09
C SER A 389 -17.47 22.64 -14.68
N VAL A 390 -16.28 22.09 -14.47
CA VAL A 390 -15.62 22.05 -13.15
C VAL A 390 -15.44 23.43 -12.48
N THR A 391 -15.43 24.53 -13.24
CA THR A 391 -15.37 25.89 -12.67
C THR A 391 -16.73 26.49 -12.35
N ASP A 392 -17.81 25.73 -12.54
CA ASP A 392 -19.20 26.16 -12.30
C ASP A 392 -19.65 25.67 -10.92
N PRO A 393 -19.85 26.56 -9.93
CA PRO A 393 -20.32 26.18 -8.61
C PRO A 393 -21.66 25.42 -8.64
N ASP A 394 -22.51 25.69 -9.63
CA ASP A 394 -23.80 25.00 -9.75
C ASP A 394 -23.65 23.53 -10.19
N ALA A 395 -22.46 23.13 -10.67
CA ALA A 395 -22.13 21.75 -11.02
C ALA A 395 -21.73 20.89 -9.81
N TYR A 396 -21.59 21.47 -8.62
CA TYR A 396 -21.30 20.77 -7.38
C TYR A 396 -22.59 20.54 -6.60
N ILE A 397 -22.92 19.29 -6.35
CA ILE A 397 -24.19 18.88 -5.74
C ILE A 397 -23.93 18.37 -4.33
N ASP A 398 -24.44 19.12 -3.34
CA ASP A 398 -24.43 18.70 -1.94
C ASP A 398 -25.60 17.73 -1.67
N LEU A 399 -25.27 16.53 -1.19
CA LEU A 399 -26.21 15.53 -0.72
C LEU A 399 -26.04 15.33 0.79
N ASN A 400 -27.18 15.27 1.48
CA ASN A 400 -27.22 14.98 2.91
C ASN A 400 -28.23 13.88 3.17
N GLU A 401 -27.76 12.75 3.69
CA GLU A 401 -28.62 11.60 4.01
C GLU A 401 -28.33 11.10 5.42
N VAL A 402 -29.37 10.63 6.10
CA VAL A 402 -29.20 9.90 7.36
C VAL A 402 -29.04 8.42 7.01
N MET A 403 -27.87 7.87 7.32
CA MET A 403 -27.52 6.47 7.07
C MET A 403 -27.19 5.75 8.39
N SER A 404 -27.59 4.48 8.49
CA SER A 404 -27.13 3.60 9.56
C SER A 404 -25.81 2.97 9.12
N VAL A 405 -24.70 3.36 9.75
CA VAL A 405 -23.34 3.02 9.33
C VAL A 405 -22.55 2.36 10.46
N ASN A 406 -21.48 1.65 10.12
CA ASN A 406 -20.53 1.12 11.10
C ASN A 406 -19.65 2.25 11.61
N VAL A 407 -19.65 2.49 12.92
CA VAL A 407 -18.85 3.55 13.55
C VAL A 407 -17.80 2.98 14.48
N LEU A 408 -16.59 3.51 14.39
CA LEU A 408 -15.51 3.29 15.35
C LEU A 408 -15.40 4.53 16.23
N ALA A 409 -15.91 4.42 17.46
CA ALA A 409 -15.95 5.53 18.41
C ALA A 409 -14.55 5.82 19.00
N ASP A 410 -14.31 7.09 19.32
CA ASP A 410 -13.16 7.51 20.11
C ASP A 410 -13.37 7.08 21.57
N ARG A 411 -12.30 6.67 22.25
CA ARG A 411 -12.41 5.97 23.56
C ARG A 411 -12.45 6.90 24.77
#